data_AF-A0A1Q5CZZ4-F1
#
_entry.id   AF-A0A1Q5CZZ4-F1
#
_cell.length_a   1.000
_cell.length_b   1.000
_cell.length_c   1.000
_cell.angle_alpha   90.00
_cell.angle_beta   90.00
_cell.angle_gamma   90.00
#
_symmetry.space_group_name_H-M   'P 1'
#
loop_
_entity.id
_entity.type
_entity.pdbx_description
1 polymer ?
#
loop_
_entity_poly.entity_id
_entity_poly.type
_entity_poly.pdbx_seq_one_letter_code
_entity_poly.pdbx_strand_id
1 'polypeptide(L)'
;MSPSTITAGQLATQTVTLSGPAPAGGIWVWLYADVVYTRFVGSRVYVPPGHSSVSFPIRLAASVAQTQVRTLHAQAPGQNLVPAGKVTVVPADPAVQGVKDLRFDQRVVIEGQTVTGTVELTAPAMAGGLNVDLWSNSAYGGVRVSVPPLVVVPEGATTVSFTAPVYGDGAPNEGNPGAYLGGTRDSARVAAVPPTFAAGPSFVRVGSTVTGVVGIGTTPNPDGTQVGLTVDLAGVSVPTTVDIPAGSPGAVFPITGAADLSPSATGTLTATWNGQTATRSFVTGY
;
A
#
# COMPACT_ATOMS: atom_id res chain seq x y z
N MET A 1 -6.27 9.91 -28.19
CA MET A 1 -5.61 8.92 -27.28
C MET A 1 -4.61 8.15 -28.10
N SER A 2 -3.35 8.13 -27.70
CA SER A 2 -2.31 7.32 -28.36
C SER A 2 -1.42 6.62 -27.31
N PRO A 3 -1.36 5.28 -27.32
CA PRO A 3 -2.22 4.38 -28.11
C PRO A 3 -3.66 4.38 -27.57
N SER A 4 -4.62 3.91 -28.38
CA SER A 4 -6.03 3.75 -27.97
C SER A 4 -6.29 2.44 -27.23
N THR A 5 -5.33 1.52 -27.24
CA THR A 5 -5.35 0.26 -26.48
C THR A 5 -4.06 0.15 -25.70
N ILE A 6 -4.16 -0.09 -24.40
CA ILE A 6 -3.01 -0.33 -23.52
C ILE A 6 -3.24 -1.57 -22.67
N THR A 7 -2.15 -2.18 -22.24
CA THR A 7 -2.13 -3.15 -21.15
C THR A 7 -2.19 -2.42 -19.80
N ALA A 8 -2.82 -3.03 -18.81
CA ALA A 8 -2.91 -2.47 -17.47
C ALA A 8 -1.51 -2.10 -16.93
N GLY A 9 -1.41 -0.91 -16.35
CA GLY A 9 -0.14 -0.33 -15.89
C GLY A 9 0.62 0.50 -16.93
N GLN A 10 0.32 0.40 -18.23
CA GLN A 10 1.02 1.21 -19.24
C GLN A 10 0.56 2.69 -19.26
N LEU A 11 1.37 3.52 -19.89
CA LEU A 11 1.07 4.93 -20.16
C LEU A 11 0.33 5.10 -21.49
N ALA A 12 -0.57 6.09 -21.56
CA ALA A 12 -1.10 6.59 -22.81
C ALA A 12 -0.99 8.11 -22.87
N THR A 13 -1.01 8.69 -24.06
CA THR A 13 -1.06 10.15 -24.25
C THR A 13 -2.47 10.57 -24.64
N GLN A 14 -3.04 11.52 -23.90
CA GLN A 14 -4.26 12.20 -24.30
C GLN A 14 -3.92 13.51 -25.02
N THR A 15 -4.64 13.79 -26.09
CA THR A 15 -4.62 15.07 -26.79
C THR A 15 -6.02 15.65 -26.74
N VAL A 16 -6.16 16.81 -26.12
CA VAL A 16 -7.40 17.61 -26.15
C VAL A 16 -7.29 18.59 -27.30
N THR A 17 -8.29 18.60 -28.18
CA THR A 17 -8.37 19.50 -29.34
C THR A 17 -9.61 20.37 -29.23
N LEU A 18 -9.43 21.68 -29.34
CA LEU A 18 -10.48 22.68 -29.38
C LEU A 18 -10.99 22.84 -30.82
N SER A 19 -12.22 23.33 -30.97
CA SER A 19 -12.81 23.65 -32.28
C SER A 19 -12.15 24.84 -32.98
N GLY A 20 -11.36 25.63 -32.26
CA GLY A 20 -10.58 26.76 -32.77
C GLY A 20 -9.44 27.15 -31.83
N PRO A 21 -8.60 28.12 -32.20
CA PRO A 21 -7.50 28.59 -31.35
C PRO A 21 -8.01 29.13 -30.00
N ALA A 22 -7.28 28.85 -28.92
CA ALA A 22 -7.61 29.37 -27.61
C ALA A 22 -7.50 30.92 -27.58
N PRO A 23 -8.40 31.62 -26.85
CA PRO A 23 -8.38 33.07 -26.73
C PRO A 23 -7.09 33.65 -26.13
N ALA A 24 -6.93 34.97 -26.20
CA ALA A 24 -5.91 35.68 -25.44
C ALA A 24 -6.09 35.38 -23.93
N GLY A 25 -5.01 34.94 -23.27
CA GLY A 25 -5.06 34.45 -21.88
C GLY A 25 -5.28 32.94 -21.74
N GLY A 26 -5.48 32.21 -22.85
CA GLY A 26 -5.62 30.76 -22.87
C GLY A 26 -6.96 30.27 -22.33
N ILE A 27 -7.11 28.96 -22.21
CA ILE A 27 -8.34 28.36 -21.68
C ILE A 27 -8.05 27.14 -20.81
N TRP A 28 -8.80 27.00 -19.71
CA TRP A 28 -8.77 25.83 -18.86
C TRP A 28 -9.91 24.88 -19.25
N VAL A 29 -9.58 23.66 -19.64
CA VAL A 29 -10.53 22.60 -19.98
C VAL A 29 -10.61 21.63 -18.83
N TRP A 30 -11.82 21.39 -18.32
CA TRP A 30 -12.06 20.39 -17.28
C TRP A 30 -12.03 18.99 -17.87
N LEU A 31 -11.41 18.06 -17.14
CA LEU A 31 -11.30 16.67 -17.52
C LEU A 31 -12.15 15.83 -16.55
N TYR A 32 -13.01 15.00 -17.12
CA TYR A 32 -13.89 14.11 -16.37
C TYR A 32 -13.64 12.67 -16.79
N ALA A 33 -13.57 11.81 -15.79
CA ALA A 33 -13.39 10.40 -16.03
C ALA A 33 -13.99 9.53 -14.93
N ASP A 34 -14.34 8.34 -15.37
CA ASP A 34 -14.69 7.17 -14.59
C ASP A 34 -13.47 6.72 -13.74
N VAL A 35 -13.47 7.19 -12.48
CA VAL A 35 -12.80 6.70 -11.26
C VAL A 35 -11.26 6.67 -11.21
N VAL A 36 -10.57 6.28 -12.28
CA VAL A 36 -9.13 5.97 -12.21
C VAL A 36 -8.26 7.14 -12.66
N TYR A 37 -8.70 7.84 -13.71
CA TYR A 37 -7.93 8.85 -14.44
C TYR A 37 -7.71 10.17 -13.67
N THR A 38 -8.65 10.56 -12.79
CA THR A 38 -8.61 11.87 -12.09
C THR A 38 -7.40 12.03 -11.16
N ARG A 39 -6.81 10.93 -10.72
CA ARG A 39 -5.60 10.91 -9.88
C ARG A 39 -4.32 11.29 -10.63
N PHE A 40 -4.33 11.28 -11.97
CA PHE A 40 -3.10 11.30 -12.77
C PHE A 40 -2.82 12.61 -13.50
N VAL A 41 -3.85 13.29 -13.99
CA VAL A 41 -3.72 14.53 -14.78
C VAL A 41 -4.41 15.72 -14.12
N GLY A 42 -4.84 15.53 -12.87
CA GLY A 42 -5.74 16.46 -12.20
C GLY A 42 -7.12 16.52 -12.86
N SER A 43 -7.88 17.56 -12.55
CA SER A 43 -9.24 17.75 -13.07
C SER A 43 -9.32 18.77 -14.21
N ARG A 44 -8.21 19.37 -14.64
CA ARG A 44 -8.16 20.43 -15.68
C ARG A 44 -6.84 20.44 -16.41
N VAL A 45 -6.86 20.83 -17.68
CA VAL A 45 -5.66 21.11 -18.50
C VAL A 45 -5.73 22.53 -19.07
N TYR A 46 -4.58 23.19 -19.19
CA TYR A 46 -4.47 24.52 -19.80
C TYR A 46 -4.06 24.42 -21.27
N VAL A 47 -4.81 25.09 -22.14
CA VAL A 47 -4.44 25.29 -23.54
C VAL A 47 -3.92 26.72 -23.71
N PRO A 48 -2.63 26.91 -24.09
CA PRO A 48 -2.04 28.23 -24.25
C PRO A 48 -2.74 29.07 -25.34
N PRO A 49 -2.66 30.41 -25.28
CA PRO A 49 -3.22 31.30 -26.30
C PRO A 49 -2.76 30.92 -27.72
N GLY A 50 -3.68 30.99 -28.68
CA GLY A 50 -3.39 30.70 -30.08
C GLY A 50 -3.20 29.21 -30.41
N HIS A 51 -3.12 28.32 -29.41
CA HIS A 51 -3.06 26.88 -29.64
C HIS A 51 -4.47 26.29 -29.72
N SER A 52 -4.64 25.29 -30.59
CA SER A 52 -5.89 24.54 -30.71
C SER A 52 -5.85 23.18 -30.01
N SER A 53 -4.68 22.77 -29.49
CA SER A 53 -4.54 21.48 -28.83
C SER A 53 -3.48 21.49 -27.74
N VAL A 54 -3.60 20.52 -26.84
CA VAL A 54 -2.61 20.21 -25.80
C VAL A 54 -2.55 18.69 -25.61
N SER A 55 -1.34 18.16 -25.48
CA SER A 55 -1.10 16.74 -25.21
C SER A 55 -0.47 16.56 -23.83
N PHE A 56 -0.87 15.50 -23.13
CA PHE A 56 -0.34 15.18 -21.81
C PHE A 56 -0.39 13.67 -21.54
N PRO A 57 0.56 13.15 -20.76
CA PRO A 57 0.58 11.73 -20.39
C PRO A 57 -0.54 11.42 -19.40
N ILE A 58 -1.19 10.27 -19.57
CA ILE A 58 -2.17 9.72 -18.64
C ILE A 58 -1.71 8.35 -18.21
N ARG A 59 -1.91 8.07 -16.93
CA ARG A 59 -1.70 6.76 -16.33
C ARG A 59 -3.06 6.19 -15.98
N LEU A 60 -3.23 4.89 -16.15
CA LEU A 60 -4.44 4.17 -15.74
C LEU A 60 -4.05 3.13 -14.70
N ALA A 61 -4.99 2.81 -13.83
CA ALA A 61 -4.90 1.78 -12.82
C ALA A 61 -4.43 0.48 -13.46
N ALA A 62 -3.54 -0.17 -12.75
CA ALA A 62 -2.96 -1.44 -13.08
C ALA A 62 -3.89 -2.61 -12.73
N SER A 63 -4.84 -2.45 -11.80
CA SER A 63 -5.77 -3.52 -11.43
C SER A 63 -7.00 -3.57 -12.35
N VAL A 64 -6.88 -4.36 -13.43
CA VAL A 64 -7.98 -4.61 -14.36
C VAL A 64 -8.12 -6.11 -14.59
N ALA A 65 -9.21 -6.71 -14.11
CA ALA A 65 -9.44 -8.17 -14.20
C ALA A 65 -9.94 -8.63 -15.58
N GLN A 66 -10.56 -7.75 -16.36
CA GLN A 66 -11.07 -8.02 -17.70
C GLN A 66 -10.94 -6.78 -18.58
N THR A 67 -10.86 -6.94 -19.90
CA THR A 67 -10.75 -5.81 -20.83
C THR A 67 -11.86 -4.78 -20.61
N GLN A 68 -11.48 -3.51 -20.42
CA GLN A 68 -12.40 -2.42 -20.16
C GLN A 68 -12.20 -1.29 -21.18
N VAL A 69 -13.30 -0.76 -21.71
CA VAL A 69 -13.27 0.46 -22.53
C VAL A 69 -13.66 1.65 -21.66
N ARG A 70 -12.75 2.60 -21.50
CA ARG A 70 -12.98 3.82 -20.72
C ARG A 70 -13.17 5.00 -21.66
N THR A 71 -14.26 5.74 -21.48
CA THR A 71 -14.51 6.99 -22.21
C THR A 71 -14.11 8.17 -21.34
N LEU A 72 -13.20 8.97 -21.84
CA LEU A 72 -12.70 10.18 -21.21
C LEU A 72 -13.52 11.35 -21.73
N HIS A 73 -13.86 12.29 -20.86
CA HIS A 73 -14.68 13.43 -21.21
C HIS A 73 -13.94 14.73 -20.88
N ALA A 74 -14.24 15.78 -21.65
CA ALA A 74 -13.71 17.11 -21.43
C ALA A 74 -14.83 18.15 -21.51
N GLN A 75 -14.65 19.26 -20.80
CA GLN A 75 -15.59 20.37 -20.80
C GLN A 75 -14.84 21.69 -20.82
N ALA A 76 -15.04 22.48 -21.89
CA ALA A 76 -14.60 23.87 -21.92
C ALA A 76 -15.59 24.76 -21.12
N PRO A 77 -15.14 25.90 -20.58
CA PRO A 77 -16.00 26.83 -19.85
C PRO A 77 -17.23 27.24 -20.68
N GLY A 78 -18.42 27.12 -20.10
CA GLY A 78 -19.69 27.45 -20.77
C GLY A 78 -20.12 26.46 -21.86
N GLN A 79 -19.44 25.33 -22.03
CA GLN A 79 -19.79 24.28 -22.99
C GLN A 79 -20.32 23.03 -22.28
N ASN A 80 -21.00 22.18 -23.03
CA ASN A 80 -21.44 20.86 -22.55
C ASN A 80 -20.25 19.92 -22.41
N LEU A 81 -20.40 18.92 -21.54
CA LEU A 81 -19.47 17.81 -21.42
C LEU A 81 -19.44 17.01 -22.73
N VAL A 82 -18.25 16.82 -23.32
CA VAL A 82 -18.07 16.09 -24.57
C VAL A 82 -17.08 14.93 -24.42
N PRO A 83 -17.24 13.81 -25.15
CA PRO A 83 -16.23 12.75 -25.19
C PRO A 83 -14.92 13.26 -25.79
N ALA A 84 -13.83 13.15 -25.03
CA ALA A 84 -12.47 13.56 -25.41
C ALA A 84 -11.58 12.39 -25.89
N GLY A 85 -12.08 11.16 -25.80
CA GLY A 85 -11.42 9.98 -26.33
C GLY A 85 -11.87 8.70 -25.64
N LYS A 86 -11.51 7.56 -26.23
CA LYS A 86 -11.67 6.24 -25.63
C LYS A 86 -10.31 5.57 -25.49
N VAL A 87 -10.16 4.80 -24.43
CA VAL A 87 -9.00 3.95 -24.20
C VAL A 87 -9.46 2.57 -23.76
N THR A 88 -8.99 1.54 -24.44
CA THR A 88 -9.20 0.14 -24.09
C THR A 88 -8.05 -0.30 -23.20
N VAL A 89 -8.34 -0.77 -21.99
CA VAL A 89 -7.36 -1.32 -21.06
C VAL A 89 -7.54 -2.82 -21.01
N VAL A 90 -6.53 -3.56 -21.44
CA VAL A 90 -6.48 -5.02 -21.42
C VAL A 90 -5.72 -5.46 -20.15
N PRO A 91 -6.15 -6.54 -19.45
CA PRO A 91 -5.38 -7.07 -18.32
C PRO A 91 -3.93 -7.39 -18.70
N ALA A 92 -3.00 -7.18 -17.77
CA ALA A 92 -1.63 -7.65 -17.94
C ALA A 92 -1.59 -9.18 -17.86
N ASP A 93 -0.87 -9.80 -18.80
CA ASP A 93 -0.59 -11.24 -18.77
C ASP A 93 0.46 -11.52 -17.68
N PRO A 94 0.12 -12.26 -16.60
CA PRO A 94 1.05 -12.58 -15.52
C PRO A 94 2.33 -13.29 -15.98
N ALA A 95 2.30 -14.00 -17.10
CA ALA A 95 3.47 -14.68 -17.66
C ALA A 95 4.45 -13.71 -18.32
N VAL A 96 3.98 -12.53 -18.75
CA VAL A 96 4.78 -11.51 -19.43
C VAL A 96 5.25 -10.44 -18.46
N GLN A 97 4.34 -9.97 -17.59
CA GLN A 97 4.63 -8.87 -16.68
C GLN A 97 3.73 -8.94 -15.44
N GLY A 98 4.34 -8.79 -14.26
CA GLY A 98 3.64 -8.89 -12.99
C GLY A 98 4.46 -8.35 -11.82
N VAL A 99 3.79 -8.19 -10.68
CA VAL A 99 4.47 -7.96 -9.39
C VAL A 99 5.12 -9.27 -8.95
N LYS A 100 6.43 -9.21 -8.74
CA LYS A 100 7.24 -10.33 -8.22
C LYS A 100 7.40 -10.25 -6.71
N ASP A 101 7.69 -9.06 -6.20
CA ASP A 101 7.98 -8.83 -4.77
C ASP A 101 7.51 -7.42 -4.39
N LEU A 102 6.90 -7.29 -3.21
CA LEU A 102 6.86 -6.06 -2.45
C LEU A 102 7.64 -6.31 -1.16
N ARG A 103 8.56 -5.43 -0.82
CA ARG A 103 9.30 -5.51 0.45
C ARG A 103 9.54 -4.14 1.06
N PHE A 104 9.77 -4.11 2.37
CA PHE A 104 10.18 -2.92 3.10
C PHE A 104 11.58 -3.15 3.70
N ASP A 105 12.37 -2.07 3.79
CA ASP A 105 13.70 -2.07 4.40
C ASP A 105 13.69 -2.43 5.90
N GLN A 106 12.58 -2.14 6.58
CA GLN A 106 12.37 -2.46 7.99
C GLN A 106 11.09 -3.26 8.21
N ARG A 107 11.22 -4.37 8.97
CA ARG A 107 10.10 -5.23 9.35
C ARG A 107 9.31 -4.70 10.55
N VAL A 108 10.01 -4.03 11.47
CA VAL A 108 9.47 -3.42 12.69
C VAL A 108 10.03 -2.01 12.78
N VAL A 109 9.16 -1.03 13.02
CA VAL A 109 9.51 0.39 13.05
C VAL A 109 8.76 1.10 14.16
N ILE A 110 9.34 2.17 14.69
CA ILE A 110 8.68 3.02 15.68
C ILE A 110 7.57 3.83 15.00
N GLU A 111 6.41 3.93 15.63
CA GLU A 111 5.28 4.75 15.18
C GLU A 111 5.73 6.20 14.89
N GLY A 112 5.26 6.76 13.78
CA GLY A 112 5.62 8.10 13.31
C GLY A 112 6.89 8.15 12.45
N GLN A 113 7.64 7.05 12.33
CA GLN A 113 8.77 6.95 11.40
C GLN A 113 8.33 6.53 9.99
N THR A 114 9.29 6.54 9.06
CA THR A 114 9.09 6.18 7.65
C THR A 114 9.92 4.96 7.30
N VAL A 115 9.36 4.09 6.47
CA VAL A 115 10.04 2.94 5.87
C VAL A 115 10.19 3.14 4.36
N THR A 116 11.15 2.45 3.75
CA THR A 116 11.34 2.42 2.30
C THR A 116 10.76 1.12 1.74
N GLY A 117 9.68 1.22 0.96
CA GLY A 117 9.14 0.12 0.19
C GLY A 117 9.85 -0.04 -1.15
N THR A 118 9.99 -1.26 -1.64
CA THR A 118 10.50 -1.58 -2.97
C THR A 118 9.57 -2.57 -3.65
N VAL A 119 9.13 -2.22 -4.86
CA VAL A 119 8.40 -3.12 -5.76
C VAL A 119 9.39 -3.69 -6.76
N GLU A 120 9.33 -5.00 -6.96
CA GLU A 120 10.05 -5.73 -8.01
C GLU A 120 9.05 -6.34 -9.01
N LEU A 121 9.35 -6.22 -10.29
CA LEU A 121 8.60 -6.80 -11.39
C LEU A 121 9.21 -8.13 -11.83
N THR A 122 8.40 -8.98 -12.47
CA THR A 122 8.88 -10.24 -13.07
C THR A 122 9.74 -10.02 -14.32
N ALA A 123 9.56 -8.90 -15.03
CA ALA A 123 10.34 -8.53 -16.19
C ALA A 123 10.58 -7.00 -16.25
N PRO A 124 11.59 -6.51 -17.01
CA PRO A 124 11.81 -5.09 -17.21
C PRO A 124 10.52 -4.36 -17.67
N ALA A 125 10.27 -3.17 -17.10
CA ALA A 125 9.13 -2.36 -17.48
C ALA A 125 9.22 -1.96 -18.97
N MET A 126 8.07 -1.99 -19.64
CA MET A 126 7.95 -1.67 -21.06
C MET A 126 8.23 -0.18 -21.34
N ALA A 127 8.30 0.18 -22.63
CA ALA A 127 8.50 1.55 -23.08
C ALA A 127 7.51 2.53 -22.43
N GLY A 128 8.02 3.66 -21.92
CA GLY A 128 7.23 4.64 -21.18
C GLY A 128 7.01 4.34 -19.69
N GLY A 129 7.58 3.23 -19.19
CA GLY A 129 7.48 2.79 -17.80
C GLY A 129 6.14 2.11 -17.46
N LEU A 130 6.05 1.58 -16.24
CA LEU A 130 4.92 0.77 -15.80
C LEU A 130 4.41 1.20 -14.42
N ASN A 131 3.10 1.39 -14.30
CA ASN A 131 2.45 1.67 -13.03
C ASN A 131 2.18 0.38 -12.29
N VAL A 132 2.43 0.40 -10.99
CA VAL A 132 1.98 -0.62 -10.06
C VAL A 132 1.10 0.07 -9.03
N ASP A 133 -0.15 -0.38 -8.92
CA ASP A 133 -1.08 0.15 -7.94
C ASP A 133 -0.67 -0.37 -6.56
N LEU A 134 -0.68 0.51 -5.57
CA LEU A 134 -0.41 0.16 -4.19
C LEU A 134 -1.65 0.40 -3.35
N TRP A 135 -1.80 -0.39 -2.30
CA TRP A 135 -2.88 -0.20 -1.33
C TRP A 135 -2.35 -0.25 0.08
N SER A 136 -2.85 0.66 0.92
CA SER A 136 -2.69 0.57 2.36
C SER A 136 -3.65 -0.50 2.90
N ASN A 137 -3.11 -1.47 3.65
CA ASN A 137 -3.91 -2.33 4.51
C ASN A 137 -3.55 -2.03 5.97
N SER A 138 -4.54 -1.69 6.78
CA SER A 138 -4.45 -1.77 8.22
C SER A 138 -4.92 -3.17 8.63
N ALA A 139 -4.07 -3.99 9.28
CA ALA A 139 -4.60 -5.21 9.90
C ALA A 139 -5.57 -4.82 11.02
N TYR A 140 -6.20 -5.80 11.66
CA TYR A 140 -7.13 -5.58 12.78
C TYR A 140 -6.45 -4.78 13.92
N GLY A 141 -6.57 -3.45 13.90
CA GLY A 141 -5.97 -2.48 14.83
C GLY A 141 -5.35 -1.27 14.12
N GLY A 142 -5.17 -0.15 14.83
CA GLY A 142 -4.99 1.19 14.25
C GLY A 142 -3.69 1.47 13.50
N VAL A 143 -2.91 0.45 13.11
CA VAL A 143 -1.67 0.64 12.36
C VAL A 143 -1.96 0.86 10.88
N ARG A 144 -1.44 1.97 10.34
CA ARG A 144 -1.58 2.35 8.94
C ARG A 144 -0.21 2.64 8.35
N VAL A 145 0.21 1.80 7.41
CA VAL A 145 1.37 2.05 6.54
C VAL A 145 0.88 2.82 5.31
N SER A 146 1.25 4.09 5.23
CA SER A 146 0.74 5.05 4.25
C SER A 146 1.55 5.00 2.96
N VAL A 147 1.22 4.04 2.09
CA VAL A 147 1.82 3.93 0.76
C VAL A 147 1.20 4.96 -0.20
N PRO A 148 1.93 5.46 -1.22
CA PRO A 148 1.31 6.22 -2.30
C PRO A 148 0.28 5.33 -3.03
N PRO A 149 -0.69 5.89 -3.78
CA PRO A 149 -1.68 5.09 -4.50
C PRO A 149 -1.07 4.20 -5.60
N LEU A 150 0.13 4.55 -6.08
CA LEU A 150 0.89 3.78 -7.06
C LEU A 150 2.35 4.21 -7.05
N VAL A 151 3.16 3.40 -7.72
CA VAL A 151 4.53 3.73 -8.10
C VAL A 151 4.72 3.52 -9.60
N VAL A 152 5.70 4.22 -10.17
CA VAL A 152 6.07 4.09 -11.58
C VAL A 152 7.44 3.44 -11.66
N VAL A 153 7.48 2.23 -12.19
CA VAL A 153 8.75 1.58 -12.54
C VAL A 153 9.24 2.20 -13.85
N PRO A 154 10.44 2.83 -13.88
CA PRO A 154 10.99 3.41 -15.09
C PRO A 154 11.16 2.38 -16.19
N GLU A 155 11.10 2.81 -17.45
CA GLU A 155 11.35 1.95 -18.61
C GLU A 155 12.68 1.18 -18.47
N GLY A 156 12.64 -0.12 -18.79
CA GLY A 156 13.80 -1.01 -18.71
C GLY A 156 14.19 -1.43 -17.29
N ALA A 157 13.66 -0.78 -16.24
CA ALA A 157 13.91 -1.16 -14.86
C ALA A 157 12.98 -2.30 -14.42
N THR A 158 13.45 -3.11 -13.47
CA THR A 158 12.63 -4.14 -12.80
C THR A 158 12.18 -3.70 -11.41
N THR A 159 12.72 -2.59 -10.89
CA THR A 159 12.49 -2.17 -9.50
C THR A 159 12.20 -0.69 -9.40
N VAL A 160 11.44 -0.32 -8.38
CA VAL A 160 11.25 1.07 -7.93
C VAL A 160 11.08 1.09 -6.42
N SER A 161 11.66 2.10 -5.77
CA SER A 161 11.48 2.34 -4.34
C SER A 161 10.59 3.55 -4.07
N PHE A 162 9.93 3.54 -2.93
CA PHE A 162 9.06 4.61 -2.45
C PHE A 162 9.15 4.70 -0.92
N THR A 163 8.85 5.87 -0.37
CA THR A 163 8.79 6.08 1.08
C THR A 163 7.36 5.92 1.58
N ALA A 164 7.17 5.29 2.75
CA ALA A 164 5.87 5.12 3.38
C ALA A 164 5.93 5.48 4.88
N PRO A 165 5.24 6.54 5.32
CA PRO A 165 5.06 6.83 6.74
C PRO A 165 4.25 5.73 7.43
N VAL A 166 4.63 5.39 8.66
CA VAL A 166 3.95 4.39 9.48
C VAL A 166 3.30 5.06 10.68
N TYR A 167 1.99 4.92 10.80
CA TYR A 167 1.19 5.43 11.91
C TYR A 167 0.64 4.27 12.73
N GLY A 168 0.48 4.47 14.03
CA GLY A 168 -0.15 3.53 14.94
C GLY A 168 -0.98 4.25 16.01
N ASP A 169 -1.63 3.47 16.86
CA ASP A 169 -2.54 3.94 17.91
C ASP A 169 -1.92 3.84 19.32
N GLY A 170 -0.59 3.77 19.41
CA GLY A 170 0.14 3.62 20.67
C GLY A 170 0.27 2.17 21.12
N ALA A 171 -0.04 1.23 20.25
CA ALA A 171 -0.18 -0.19 20.57
C ALA A 171 0.50 -1.03 19.47
N PRO A 172 1.40 -1.98 19.82
CA PRO A 172 2.07 -2.81 18.83
C PRO A 172 1.08 -3.58 17.96
N ASN A 173 1.16 -3.37 16.66
CA ASN A 173 0.37 -4.07 15.65
C ASN A 173 1.03 -3.94 14.28
N GLU A 174 0.35 -4.39 13.23
CA GLU A 174 0.94 -4.54 11.91
C GLU A 174 0.02 -4.06 10.79
N GLY A 175 0.60 -3.41 9.79
CA GLY A 175 -0.02 -3.19 8.49
C GLY A 175 0.44 -4.25 7.48
N ASN A 176 -0.40 -4.54 6.48
CA ASN A 176 -0.02 -5.42 5.37
C ASN A 176 -0.27 -4.78 3.99
N PRO A 177 0.41 -3.67 3.65
CA PRO A 177 0.34 -3.10 2.31
C PRO A 177 0.57 -4.14 1.22
N GLY A 178 0.05 -3.85 0.03
CA GLY A 178 0.35 -4.65 -1.14
C GLY A 178 0.47 -3.85 -2.41
N ALA A 179 0.87 -4.58 -3.44
CA ALA A 179 1.13 -4.09 -4.77
C ALA A 179 0.37 -4.96 -5.78
N TYR A 180 -0.16 -4.33 -6.83
CA TYR A 180 -0.96 -5.00 -7.85
C TYR A 180 -0.59 -4.54 -9.26
N LEU A 181 -0.53 -5.51 -10.17
CA LEU A 181 -0.43 -5.29 -11.60
C LEU A 181 -1.22 -6.36 -12.36
N GLY A 182 -2.29 -5.95 -13.03
CA GLY A 182 -3.25 -6.85 -13.66
C GLY A 182 -3.83 -7.83 -12.63
N GLY A 183 -3.63 -9.12 -12.87
CA GLY A 183 -4.00 -10.20 -11.94
C GLY A 183 -2.93 -10.59 -10.92
N THR A 184 -1.72 -10.02 -11.00
CA THR A 184 -0.63 -10.33 -10.06
C THR A 184 -0.67 -9.43 -8.84
N ARG A 185 -0.32 -10.00 -7.68
CA ARG A 185 -0.32 -9.30 -6.40
C ARG A 185 0.75 -9.81 -5.48
N ASP A 186 1.28 -8.91 -4.66
CA ASP A 186 2.07 -9.27 -3.50
C ASP A 186 1.81 -8.33 -2.32
N SER A 187 2.17 -8.75 -1.12
CA SER A 187 1.99 -7.96 0.10
C SER A 187 3.12 -8.14 1.08
N ALA A 188 3.52 -7.05 1.73
CA ALA A 188 4.54 -7.05 2.76
C ALA A 188 4.03 -6.43 4.04
N ARG A 189 4.43 -7.04 5.15
CA ARG A 189 4.03 -6.67 6.49
C ARG A 189 5.05 -5.73 7.13
N VAL A 190 4.55 -4.69 7.80
CA VAL A 190 5.35 -3.79 8.63
C VAL A 190 4.66 -3.65 9.97
N ALA A 191 5.38 -4.01 11.03
CA ALA A 191 4.91 -3.84 12.40
C ALA A 191 5.29 -2.45 12.91
N ALA A 192 4.34 -1.77 13.53
CA ALA A 192 4.57 -0.51 14.22
C ALA A 192 4.61 -0.77 15.73
N VAL A 193 5.57 -0.14 16.42
CA VAL A 193 5.68 -0.18 17.88
C VAL A 193 5.67 1.25 18.44
N PRO A 194 5.03 1.50 19.59
CA PRO A 194 5.12 2.80 20.24
C PRO A 194 6.56 3.08 20.71
N PRO A 195 6.90 4.33 21.07
CA PRO A 195 8.23 4.68 21.57
C PRO A 195 8.56 4.11 22.97
N THR A 196 7.64 3.35 23.57
CA THR A 196 7.76 2.73 24.89
C THR A 196 7.71 1.20 24.81
N PHE A 197 8.13 0.51 25.88
CA PHE A 197 7.98 -0.94 25.98
C PHE A 197 6.50 -1.35 25.94
N ALA A 198 6.11 -2.18 24.99
CA ALA A 198 4.73 -2.59 24.79
C ALA A 198 4.62 -3.95 24.07
N ALA A 199 3.48 -4.63 24.24
CA ALA A 199 3.14 -5.84 23.51
C ALA A 199 1.71 -5.78 22.94
N GLY A 200 1.48 -6.56 21.89
CA GLY A 200 0.18 -6.73 21.22
C GLY A 200 0.18 -7.96 20.31
N PRO A 201 -0.92 -8.24 19.59
CA PRO A 201 -2.13 -7.43 19.41
C PRO A 201 -3.18 -7.62 20.53
N SER A 202 -4.36 -7.03 20.34
CA SER A 202 -5.56 -7.22 21.18
C SER A 202 -6.55 -8.26 20.61
N PHE A 203 -6.09 -9.15 19.73
CA PHE A 203 -6.94 -10.16 19.09
C PHE A 203 -6.19 -11.48 18.88
N VAL A 204 -6.86 -12.60 19.12
CA VAL A 204 -6.37 -13.94 18.78
C VAL A 204 -7.41 -14.67 17.94
N ARG A 205 -7.00 -15.30 16.85
CA ARG A 205 -7.90 -16.05 15.97
C ARG A 205 -8.10 -17.48 16.47
N VAL A 206 -9.35 -17.92 16.56
CA VAL A 206 -9.71 -19.31 16.92
C VAL A 206 -9.24 -20.26 15.82
N GLY A 207 -8.55 -21.33 16.20
CA GLY A 207 -8.05 -22.36 15.28
C GLY A 207 -6.98 -21.89 14.29
N SER A 208 -6.33 -20.75 14.54
CA SER A 208 -5.33 -20.20 13.64
C SER A 208 -4.22 -19.46 14.39
N THR A 209 -3.20 -19.04 13.64
CA THR A 209 -2.09 -18.24 14.16
C THR A 209 -2.21 -16.81 13.68
N VAL A 210 -2.05 -15.87 14.61
CA VAL A 210 -1.92 -14.44 14.32
C VAL A 210 -0.52 -13.97 14.67
N THR A 211 -0.13 -12.81 14.14
CA THR A 211 1.16 -12.19 14.45
C THR A 211 1.04 -11.37 15.74
N GLY A 212 1.82 -11.74 16.75
CA GLY A 212 2.20 -10.93 17.90
C GLY A 212 3.29 -9.93 17.56
N VAL A 213 3.29 -8.77 18.23
CA VAL A 213 4.33 -7.75 18.12
C VAL A 213 4.75 -7.33 19.52
N VAL A 214 6.05 -7.31 19.78
CA VAL A 214 6.64 -6.69 20.97
C VAL A 214 7.60 -5.59 20.55
N GLY A 215 7.54 -4.47 21.27
CA GLY A 215 8.43 -3.33 21.04
C GLY A 215 9.11 -2.92 22.32
N ILE A 216 10.40 -2.57 22.22
CA ILE A 216 11.20 -1.92 23.27
C ILE A 216 11.29 -0.40 23.06
N GLY A 217 10.62 0.11 22.02
CA GLY A 217 10.49 1.53 21.73
C GLY A 217 11.82 2.17 21.33
N THR A 218 12.10 3.36 21.87
CA THR A 218 13.34 4.10 21.58
C THR A 218 14.53 3.63 22.43
N THR A 219 14.39 2.56 23.22
CA THR A 219 15.48 2.10 24.07
C THR A 219 16.63 1.56 23.21
N PRO A 220 17.90 1.95 23.46
CA PRO A 220 19.03 1.46 22.67
C PRO A 220 19.15 -0.07 22.71
N ASN A 221 19.32 -0.67 21.53
CA ASN A 221 19.43 -2.12 21.35
C ASN A 221 20.57 -2.51 20.39
N PRO A 222 21.83 -2.10 20.65
CA PRO A 222 22.93 -2.31 19.72
C PRO A 222 23.29 -3.79 19.51
N ASP A 223 23.08 -4.63 20.52
CA ASP A 223 23.52 -6.04 20.52
C ASP A 223 22.37 -7.04 20.37
N GLY A 224 21.14 -6.55 20.25
CA GLY A 224 19.94 -7.37 20.34
C GLY A 224 19.54 -7.65 21.79
N THR A 225 18.32 -8.14 21.98
CA THR A 225 17.80 -8.49 23.30
C THR A 225 16.74 -9.58 23.19
N GLN A 226 16.46 -10.25 24.30
CA GLN A 226 15.37 -11.22 24.40
C GLN A 226 14.25 -10.68 25.31
N VAL A 227 13.00 -10.94 24.93
CA VAL A 227 11.81 -10.58 25.73
C VAL A 227 11.08 -11.85 26.13
N GLY A 228 10.79 -12.01 27.42
CA GLY A 228 9.98 -13.12 27.93
C GLY A 228 8.49 -12.87 27.67
N LEU A 229 7.75 -13.90 27.27
CA LEU A 229 6.33 -13.82 26.92
C LEU A 229 5.52 -14.88 27.69
N THR A 230 4.35 -14.48 28.18
CA THR A 230 3.37 -15.39 28.79
C THR A 230 1.95 -15.00 28.40
N VAL A 231 1.02 -15.96 28.48
CA VAL A 231 -0.41 -15.76 28.23
C VAL A 231 -1.22 -16.51 29.28
N ASP A 232 -2.33 -15.92 29.74
CA ASP A 232 -3.16 -16.45 30.83
C ASP A 232 -4.45 -17.15 30.35
N LEU A 233 -4.63 -17.35 29.03
CA LEU A 233 -5.79 -18.02 28.46
C LEU A 233 -5.46 -19.44 27.99
N ALA A 234 -6.09 -20.43 28.60
CA ALA A 234 -5.98 -21.82 28.17
C ALA A 234 -6.37 -21.99 26.71
N GLY A 235 -5.58 -22.74 25.94
CA GLY A 235 -5.78 -22.92 24.50
C GLY A 235 -5.15 -21.81 23.64
N VAL A 236 -4.58 -20.75 24.23
CA VAL A 236 -3.70 -19.81 23.52
C VAL A 236 -2.25 -20.12 23.87
N SER A 237 -1.37 -20.13 22.86
CA SER A 237 0.05 -20.32 23.06
C SER A 237 0.89 -19.23 22.36
N VAL A 238 2.00 -18.90 23.00
CA VAL A 238 3.05 -18.00 22.53
C VAL A 238 4.40 -18.67 22.80
N PRO A 239 5.47 -18.35 22.04
CA PRO A 239 6.81 -18.77 22.45
C PRO A 239 7.14 -18.16 23.82
N THR A 240 7.93 -18.85 24.64
CA THR A 240 8.29 -18.35 25.99
C THR A 240 9.17 -17.11 25.94
N THR A 241 9.91 -16.95 24.84
CA THR A 241 10.78 -15.81 24.58
C THR A 241 10.73 -15.43 23.11
N VAL A 242 11.03 -14.17 22.80
CA VAL A 242 11.24 -13.67 21.44
C VAL A 242 12.52 -12.85 21.39
N ASP A 243 13.35 -13.11 20.39
CA ASP A 243 14.57 -12.35 20.15
C ASP A 243 14.28 -11.11 19.31
N ILE A 244 14.74 -9.96 19.79
CA ILE A 244 14.74 -8.69 19.09
C ILE A 244 16.14 -8.50 18.49
N PRO A 245 16.29 -8.52 17.15
CA PRO A 245 17.58 -8.33 16.50
C PRO A 245 18.24 -7.01 16.89
N ALA A 246 19.58 -6.99 16.86
CA ALA A 246 20.38 -5.78 17.00
C ALA A 246 19.87 -4.65 16.10
N GLY A 247 19.74 -3.45 16.68
CA GLY A 247 19.24 -2.24 16.02
C GLY A 247 17.71 -2.19 15.80
N SER A 248 16.98 -3.28 16.02
CA SER A 248 15.53 -3.31 15.86
C SER A 248 14.81 -2.75 17.09
N PRO A 249 13.74 -1.94 16.93
CA PRO A 249 12.93 -1.45 18.04
C PRO A 249 11.93 -2.50 18.56
N GLY A 250 11.87 -3.67 17.93
CA GLY A 250 10.94 -4.74 18.30
C GLY A 250 11.07 -5.99 17.45
N ALA A 251 10.19 -6.95 17.71
CA ALA A 251 10.10 -8.21 16.99
C ALA A 251 8.65 -8.67 16.85
N VAL A 252 8.44 -9.56 15.90
CA VAL A 252 7.18 -10.27 15.72
C VAL A 252 7.31 -11.71 16.19
N PHE A 253 6.21 -12.30 16.64
CA PHE A 253 6.17 -13.69 17.11
C PHE A 253 4.80 -14.31 16.82
N PRO A 254 4.68 -15.65 16.71
CA PRO A 254 3.39 -16.29 16.51
C PRO A 254 2.57 -16.31 17.82
N ILE A 255 1.28 -16.06 17.70
CA ILE A 255 0.28 -16.36 18.74
C ILE A 255 -0.71 -17.35 18.14
N THR A 256 -0.78 -18.56 18.69
CA THR A 256 -1.64 -19.62 18.17
C THR A 256 -2.85 -19.82 19.08
N GLY A 257 -4.04 -19.72 18.50
CA GLY A 257 -5.29 -20.10 19.17
C GLY A 257 -5.71 -21.51 18.79
N ALA A 258 -6.03 -22.35 19.77
CA ALA A 258 -6.56 -23.68 19.56
C ALA A 258 -7.94 -23.63 18.84
N ALA A 259 -8.27 -24.71 18.13
CA ALA A 259 -9.50 -24.80 17.34
C ALA A 259 -10.78 -24.87 18.18
N ASP A 260 -10.66 -25.27 19.45
CA ASP A 260 -11.73 -25.40 20.44
C ASP A 260 -11.85 -24.18 21.36
N LEU A 261 -11.08 -23.11 21.12
CA LEU A 261 -11.22 -21.86 21.85
C LEU A 261 -12.63 -21.29 21.69
N SER A 262 -13.23 -20.88 22.81
CA SER A 262 -14.48 -20.12 22.79
C SER A 262 -14.25 -18.77 22.10
N PRO A 263 -15.08 -18.35 21.14
CA PRO A 263 -15.05 -17.00 20.61
C PRO A 263 -15.48 -16.01 21.71
N SER A 264 -14.97 -14.78 21.65
CA SER A 264 -15.17 -13.73 22.66
C SER A 264 -14.58 -14.02 24.06
N ALA A 265 -13.74 -15.05 24.19
CA ALA A 265 -12.94 -15.24 25.39
C ALA A 265 -11.90 -14.13 25.51
N THR A 266 -11.62 -13.69 26.73
CA THR A 266 -10.61 -12.67 27.01
C THR A 266 -9.40 -13.29 27.69
N GLY A 267 -8.21 -12.86 27.29
CA GLY A 267 -6.96 -13.19 27.95
C GLY A 267 -6.01 -11.99 27.98
N THR A 268 -4.88 -12.18 28.63
CA THR A 268 -3.82 -11.20 28.81
C THR A 268 -2.51 -11.78 28.30
N LEU A 269 -1.94 -11.10 27.30
CA LEU A 269 -0.56 -11.28 26.90
C LEU A 269 0.33 -10.44 27.81
N THR A 270 1.38 -11.04 28.36
CA THR A 270 2.37 -10.36 29.19
C THR A 270 3.75 -10.50 28.57
N ALA A 271 4.44 -9.38 28.39
CA ALA A 271 5.83 -9.31 27.96
C ALA A 271 6.70 -8.77 29.10
N THR A 272 7.88 -9.36 29.31
CA THR A 272 8.82 -8.99 30.37
C THR A 272 10.21 -8.77 29.81
N TRP A 273 10.81 -7.63 30.15
CA TRP A 273 12.12 -7.24 29.63
C TRP A 273 12.83 -6.31 30.62
N ASN A 274 14.05 -6.65 31.04
CA ASN A 274 14.85 -5.84 31.97
C ASN A 274 14.08 -5.42 33.25
N GLY A 275 13.27 -6.32 33.81
CA GLY A 275 12.44 -6.06 34.99
C GLY A 275 11.21 -5.16 34.72
N GLN A 276 11.01 -4.70 33.48
CA GLN A 276 9.78 -4.05 33.03
C GLN A 276 8.76 -5.09 32.58
N THR A 277 7.48 -4.75 32.72
CA THR A 277 6.36 -5.58 32.29
C THR A 277 5.40 -4.76 31.44
N ALA A 278 5.02 -5.29 30.29
CA ALA A 278 3.95 -4.75 29.45
C ALA A 278 2.84 -5.80 29.33
N THR A 279 1.60 -5.40 29.53
CA THR A 279 0.43 -6.28 29.39
C THR A 279 -0.52 -5.77 28.33
N ARG A 280 -1.18 -6.70 27.64
CA ARG A 280 -2.23 -6.38 26.66
C ARG A 280 -3.34 -7.40 26.75
N SER A 281 -4.55 -6.93 27.06
CA SER A 281 -5.75 -7.75 26.95
C SER A 281 -6.09 -7.97 25.48
N PHE A 282 -6.53 -9.19 25.16
CA PHE A 282 -7.01 -9.56 23.85
C PHE A 282 -8.35 -10.29 23.94
N VAL A 283 -9.08 -10.31 22.84
CA VAL A 283 -10.31 -11.08 22.67
C VAL A 283 -10.11 -12.13 21.58
N THR A 284 -10.69 -13.32 21.76
CA THR A 284 -10.71 -14.36 20.74
C THR A 284 -11.84 -14.14 19.74
N GLY A 285 -11.63 -14.50 18.48
CA GLY A 285 -12.70 -14.49 17.48
C GLY A 285 -12.34 -15.28 16.23
N TYR A 286 -13.32 -15.43 15.33
CA TYR A 286 -13.18 -16.23 14.12
C TYR A 286 -12.42 -15.55 13.00
#